data_AF-A0A397J906-F1
#
_entry.id   AF-A0A397J906-F1
#
_cell.length_a   1.000
_cell.length_b   1.000
_cell.length_c   1.000
_cell.angle_alpha   90.00
_cell.angle_beta   90.00
_cell.angle_gamma   90.00
#
_symmetry.space_group_name_H-M   'P 1'
#
loop_
_entity.id
_entity.type
_entity.pdbx_description
1 polymer ?
#
loop_
_entity_poly.entity_id
_entity_poly.type
_entity_poly.pdbx_seq_one_letter_code
_entity_poly.pdbx_strand_id
1 'polypeptide(L)'
;MDLLDGMDVDQNLQQQQDLTQSQEITKIFLQDQMQKLKEDLKKEIQQLKQTFEENANHQLKLQELGHKNEELKNENAEHQSELQESERQNVEEQKSEQQNVKLQKSKRNSGLQELEELRKENAKYQADLGIKTNVQRDDSAQLKQDIEQLQKTLDKYVTTLKSNEVDIDYEKVNTLLQKYESPTVINPSKANRILVKATLQRYVLEEILRYSNEYFKDLNQEMDYSYLLANIAIKTRELSDLMITFSEEHKGDDKVTLASPIKLRQLIFDALGRRGFNNNHLFILDAKRKLNKSMNEYRSIKDETKKQNIEDMGSDLICDVSRIFFLRFYVQEPIPTYYFYESGHEINEKLMNLVGTSEECDEEMVVDVCSFSIIGKDLNDPSKRRILTEAKIYPRSEKVVQ
;
A
#
# COMPACT_ATOMS: atom_id res chain seq x y z
N MET A 1 134.66 62.52 123.29
CA MET A 1 133.42 61.91 123.77
C MET A 1 132.30 62.22 122.80
N ASP A 2 132.05 61.49 121.72
CA ASP A 2 132.79 60.49 120.93
C ASP A 2 132.02 60.36 119.60
N LEU A 3 132.71 59.81 118.58
CA LEU A 3 132.30 59.61 117.19
C LEU A 3 131.11 58.64 117.01
N LEU A 4 130.58 58.61 115.76
CA LEU A 4 129.64 57.66 115.08
C LEU A 4 128.21 58.26 114.93
N ASP A 5 127.52 58.26 113.78
CA ASP A 5 127.68 57.57 112.50
C ASP A 5 126.83 58.28 111.42
N GLY A 6 127.40 58.49 110.23
CA GLY A 6 126.81 59.23 109.10
C GLY A 6 126.57 58.38 107.84
N MET A 7 126.09 57.14 107.98
CA MET A 7 126.03 56.16 106.87
C MET A 7 124.64 55.70 106.42
N ASP A 8 123.53 56.23 106.97
CA ASP A 8 122.18 55.62 106.77
C ASP A 8 121.22 56.40 105.83
N VAL A 9 121.67 57.49 105.19
CA VAL A 9 120.79 58.34 104.36
C VAL A 9 120.76 57.91 102.88
N ASP A 10 121.85 57.35 102.34
CA ASP A 10 121.96 57.05 100.90
C ASP A 10 121.22 55.77 100.46
N GLN A 11 121.02 54.78 101.34
CA GLN A 11 120.27 53.57 100.97
C GLN A 11 118.76 53.81 100.84
N ASN A 12 118.22 54.80 101.54
CA ASN A 12 116.79 55.12 101.54
C ASN A 12 116.36 55.87 100.26
N LEU A 13 117.28 56.66 99.68
CA LEU A 13 117.02 57.42 98.45
C LEU A 13 117.00 56.52 97.21
N GLN A 14 117.85 55.49 97.17
CA GLN A 14 117.90 54.51 96.07
C GLN A 14 116.63 53.64 96.02
N GLN A 15 116.13 53.19 97.18
CA GLN A 15 114.88 52.42 97.26
C GLN A 15 113.64 53.22 96.83
N GLN A 16 113.59 54.52 97.10
CA GLN A 16 112.48 55.37 96.64
C GLN A 16 112.47 55.57 95.12
N GLN A 17 113.64 55.64 94.47
CA GLN A 17 113.72 55.81 93.01
C GLN A 17 113.24 54.57 92.24
N ASP A 18 113.63 53.37 92.67
CA ASP A 18 113.19 52.11 92.04
C ASP A 18 111.68 51.85 92.20
N LEU A 19 111.11 52.21 93.36
CA LEU A 19 109.67 52.09 93.59
C LEU A 19 108.86 53.01 92.67
N THR A 20 109.39 54.21 92.40
CA THR A 20 108.74 55.21 91.55
C THR A 20 108.74 54.78 90.07
N GLN A 21 109.86 54.24 89.57
CA GLN A 21 109.93 53.71 88.21
C GLN A 21 109.00 52.49 88.00
N SER A 22 108.92 51.58 88.97
CA SER A 22 108.03 50.41 88.90
C SER A 22 106.54 50.80 88.85
N GLN A 23 106.15 51.84 89.60
CA GLN A 23 104.79 52.39 89.56
C GLN A 23 104.46 53.03 88.20
N GLU A 24 105.42 53.70 87.57
CA GLU A 24 105.25 54.33 86.25
C GLU A 24 105.05 53.29 85.14
N ILE A 25 105.83 52.20 85.13
CA ILE A 25 105.69 51.09 84.18
C ILE A 25 104.32 50.42 84.32
N THR A 26 103.87 50.20 85.56
CA THR A 26 102.56 49.60 85.84
C THR A 26 101.41 50.48 85.35
N LYS A 27 101.53 51.79 85.51
CA LYS A 27 100.55 52.77 85.03
C LYS A 27 100.43 52.76 83.49
N ILE A 28 101.57 52.71 82.79
CA ILE A 28 101.60 52.62 81.33
C ILE A 28 100.95 51.32 80.83
N PHE A 29 101.25 50.19 81.47
CA PHE A 29 100.65 48.90 81.13
C PHE A 29 99.12 48.89 81.32
N LEU A 30 98.64 49.45 82.44
CA LEU A 30 97.20 49.57 82.70
C LEU A 30 96.50 50.51 81.70
N GLN A 31 97.17 51.59 81.28
CA GLN A 31 96.64 52.48 80.23
C GLN A 31 96.52 51.78 78.88
N ASP A 32 97.51 50.98 78.49
CA ASP A 32 97.46 50.22 77.23
C ASP A 32 96.35 49.16 77.24
N GLN A 33 96.20 48.43 78.36
CA GLN A 33 95.09 47.49 78.58
C GLN A 33 93.72 48.19 78.49
N MET A 34 93.57 49.36 79.12
CA MET A 34 92.35 50.16 79.04
C MET A 34 92.05 50.66 77.61
N GLN A 35 93.08 51.07 76.88
CA GLN A 35 92.94 51.51 75.49
C GLN A 35 92.42 50.38 74.60
N LYS A 36 93.01 49.19 74.76
CA LYS A 36 92.64 47.98 74.00
C LYS A 36 91.20 47.54 74.28
N LEU A 37 90.82 47.50 75.55
CA LEU A 37 89.45 47.17 75.97
C LEU A 37 88.42 48.16 75.40
N LYS A 38 88.78 49.45 75.34
CA LYS A 38 87.92 50.49 74.78
C LYS A 38 87.73 50.34 73.27
N GLU A 39 88.76 49.90 72.55
CA GLU A 39 88.65 49.60 71.12
C GLU A 39 87.80 48.36 70.84
N ASP A 40 87.97 47.29 71.62
CA ASP A 40 87.18 46.06 71.46
C ASP A 40 85.70 46.32 71.76
N LEU A 41 85.39 47.04 72.85
CA LEU A 41 84.02 47.44 73.17
C LEU A 41 83.40 48.31 72.06
N LYS A 42 84.20 49.18 71.43
CA LYS A 42 83.72 50.02 70.32
C LYS A 42 83.38 49.17 69.08
N LYS A 43 84.18 48.15 68.77
CA LYS A 43 83.88 47.20 67.68
C LYS A 43 82.61 46.40 67.96
N GLU A 44 82.44 45.92 69.18
CA GLU A 44 81.28 45.12 69.60
C GLU A 44 79.98 45.94 69.54
N ILE A 45 80.01 47.20 70.01
CA ILE A 45 78.88 48.15 69.87
C ILE A 45 78.53 48.38 68.40
N GLN A 46 79.53 48.48 67.52
CA GLN A 46 79.29 48.69 66.09
C GLN A 46 78.66 47.46 65.41
N GLN A 47 79.11 46.26 65.77
CA GLN A 47 78.51 45.01 65.30
C GLN A 47 77.05 44.88 65.77
N LEU A 48 76.77 45.19 67.04
CA LEU A 48 75.42 45.17 67.61
C LEU A 48 74.47 46.14 66.89
N LYS A 49 74.94 47.34 66.55
CA LYS A 49 74.14 48.30 65.78
C LYS A 49 73.76 47.75 64.41
N GLN A 50 74.71 47.13 63.71
CA GLN A 50 74.46 46.55 62.41
C GLN A 50 73.46 45.39 62.48
N THR A 51 73.59 44.50 63.48
CA THR A 51 72.62 43.41 63.68
C THR A 51 71.23 43.92 64.06
N PHE A 52 71.14 45.02 64.81
CA PHE A 52 69.87 45.64 65.16
C PHE A 52 69.15 46.20 63.93
N GLU A 53 69.88 46.88 63.04
CA GLU A 53 69.35 47.38 61.76
C GLU A 53 68.90 46.22 60.84
N GLU A 54 69.68 45.15 60.75
CA GLU A 54 69.32 43.95 59.98
C GLU A 54 68.04 43.29 60.52
N ASN A 55 67.91 43.14 61.84
CA ASN A 55 66.72 42.59 62.47
C ASN A 55 65.48 43.46 62.26
N ALA A 56 65.61 44.79 62.33
CA ALA A 56 64.52 45.70 62.03
C ALA A 56 64.02 45.54 60.58
N ASN A 57 64.95 45.41 59.62
CA ASN A 57 64.62 45.15 58.23
C ASN A 57 63.94 43.77 58.02
N HIS A 58 64.41 42.73 58.71
CA HIS A 58 63.76 41.42 58.67
C HIS A 58 62.34 41.45 59.23
N GLN A 59 62.10 42.22 60.28
CA GLN A 59 60.77 42.36 60.87
C GLN A 59 59.78 43.05 59.93
N LEU A 60 60.21 44.11 59.23
CA LEU A 60 59.39 44.76 58.19
C LEU A 60 59.02 43.78 57.07
N LYS A 61 59.99 43.00 56.60
CA LYS A 61 59.77 42.03 55.51
C LYS A 61 58.83 40.89 55.90
N LEU A 62 58.85 40.46 57.16
CA LEU A 62 57.89 39.49 57.70
C LEU A 62 56.47 40.04 57.72
N GLN A 63 56.31 41.33 58.05
CA GLN A 63 55.00 41.98 58.03
C GLN A 63 54.44 42.09 56.60
N GLU A 64 55.27 42.47 55.63
CA GLU A 64 54.88 42.50 54.20
C GLU A 64 54.47 41.12 53.69
N LEU A 65 55.24 40.07 54.02
CA LEU A 65 54.89 38.69 53.67
C LEU A 65 53.60 38.22 54.34
N GLY A 66 53.34 38.67 55.57
CA GLY A 66 52.09 38.42 56.28
C GLY A 66 50.88 38.97 55.52
N HIS A 67 50.91 40.24 55.14
CA HIS A 67 49.85 40.87 54.36
C HIS A 67 49.64 40.19 53.01
N LYS A 68 50.72 39.90 52.28
CA LYS A 68 50.62 39.23 50.97
C LYS A 68 50.01 37.82 51.07
N ASN A 69 50.26 37.11 52.16
CA ASN A 69 49.69 35.79 52.38
C ASN A 69 48.19 35.85 52.74
N GLU A 70 47.75 36.92 53.41
CA GLU A 70 46.31 37.17 53.64
C GLU A 70 45.58 37.52 52.34
N GLU A 71 46.17 38.36 51.49
CA GLU A 71 45.62 38.69 50.16
C GLU A 71 45.44 37.41 49.31
N LEU A 72 46.49 36.59 49.20
CA LEU A 72 46.44 35.33 48.45
C LEU A 72 45.40 34.35 49.01
N LYS A 73 45.18 34.32 50.33
CA LYS A 73 44.14 33.49 50.94
C LYS A 73 42.74 33.96 50.53
N ASN A 74 42.52 35.26 50.48
CA ASN A 74 41.24 35.84 50.07
C ASN A 74 40.96 35.59 48.59
N GLU A 75 41.94 35.83 47.71
CA GLU A 75 41.82 35.54 46.27
C GLU A 75 41.52 34.05 46.01
N ASN A 76 42.20 33.15 46.74
CA ASN A 76 41.98 31.72 46.59
C ASN A 76 40.60 31.27 47.11
N ALA A 77 40.06 31.93 48.14
CA ALA A 77 38.71 31.67 48.62
C ALA A 77 37.65 32.14 47.62
N GLU A 78 37.87 33.29 46.98
CA GLU A 78 36.98 33.83 45.93
C GLU A 78 36.96 32.90 44.71
N HIS A 79 38.13 32.50 44.20
CA HIS A 79 38.21 31.55 43.10
C HIS A 79 37.58 30.19 43.41
N GLN A 80 37.68 29.69 44.64
CA GLN A 80 36.99 28.45 45.04
C GLN A 80 35.46 28.62 45.00
N SER A 81 34.95 29.78 45.40
CA SER A 81 33.52 30.07 45.35
C SER A 81 33.02 30.15 43.90
N GLU A 82 33.75 30.85 43.02
CA GLU A 82 33.44 30.95 41.59
C GLU A 82 33.45 29.57 40.91
N LEU A 83 34.44 28.73 41.23
CA LEU A 83 34.53 27.37 40.69
C LEU A 83 33.32 26.53 41.10
N GLN A 84 32.92 26.57 42.38
CA GLN A 84 31.75 25.85 42.87
C GLN A 84 30.45 26.32 42.22
N GLU A 85 30.31 27.61 41.96
CA GLU A 85 29.13 28.16 41.28
C GLU A 85 29.08 27.73 39.80
N SER A 86 30.22 27.78 39.10
CA SER A 86 30.33 27.28 37.72
C SER A 86 30.05 25.78 37.63
N GLU A 87 30.51 24.97 38.58
CA GLU A 87 30.22 23.53 38.62
C GLU A 87 28.73 23.26 38.83
N ARG A 88 28.06 24.03 39.71
CA ARG A 88 26.61 23.92 39.94
C ARG A 88 25.82 24.24 38.67
N GLN A 89 26.15 25.34 38.01
CA GLN A 89 25.48 25.75 36.77
C GLN A 89 25.62 24.68 35.68
N ASN A 90 26.83 24.12 35.51
CA ASN A 90 27.11 23.11 34.50
C ASN A 90 26.36 21.78 34.79
N VAL A 91 26.25 21.38 36.06
CA VAL A 91 25.45 20.21 36.47
C VAL A 91 23.96 20.42 36.21
N GLU A 92 23.45 21.64 36.44
CA GLU A 92 22.04 21.98 36.20
C GLU A 92 21.70 22.03 34.71
N GLU A 93 22.59 22.58 33.90
CA GLU A 93 22.49 22.58 32.44
C GLU A 93 22.47 21.15 31.89
N GLN A 94 23.41 20.29 32.30
CA GLN A 94 23.44 18.88 31.90
C GLN A 94 22.18 18.10 32.29
N LYS A 95 21.59 18.38 33.46
CA LYS A 95 20.31 17.77 33.87
C LYS A 95 19.17 18.19 32.96
N SER A 96 19.11 19.48 32.61
CA SER A 96 18.08 20.03 31.71
C SER A 96 18.17 19.40 30.31
N GLU A 97 19.38 19.25 29.77
CA GLU A 97 19.63 18.60 28.48
C GLU A 97 19.22 17.13 28.49
N GLN A 98 19.60 16.38 29.53
CA GLN A 98 19.20 14.97 29.67
C GLN A 98 17.68 14.81 29.73
N GLN A 99 16.99 15.72 30.42
CA GLN A 99 15.53 15.70 30.52
C GLN A 99 14.87 16.00 29.16
N ASN A 100 15.40 16.97 28.42
CA ASN A 100 14.95 17.28 27.05
C ASN A 100 15.16 16.11 26.08
N VAL A 101 16.33 15.47 26.11
CA VAL A 101 16.62 14.27 25.28
C VAL A 101 15.67 13.13 25.63
N LYS A 102 15.37 12.91 26.90
CA LYS A 102 14.41 11.87 27.35
C LYS A 102 13.00 12.17 26.86
N LEU A 103 12.57 13.43 26.92
CA LEU A 103 11.26 13.87 26.43
C LEU A 103 11.14 13.69 24.91
N GLN A 104 12.18 14.06 24.15
CA GLN A 104 12.22 13.89 22.70
C GLN A 104 12.19 12.41 22.29
N LYS A 105 12.95 11.53 22.98
CA LYS A 105 12.90 10.08 22.74
C LYS A 105 11.51 9.51 23.01
N SER A 106 10.85 9.95 24.08
CA SER A 106 9.48 9.51 24.40
C SER A 106 8.47 9.93 23.33
N LYS A 107 8.51 11.19 22.87
CA LYS A 107 7.65 11.69 21.78
C LYS A 107 7.90 10.97 20.45
N ARG A 108 9.16 10.65 20.14
CA ARG A 108 9.52 9.91 18.92
C ARG A 108 8.98 8.48 18.97
N ASN A 109 9.08 7.82 20.12
CA ASN A 109 8.56 6.47 20.29
C ASN A 109 7.03 6.42 20.20
N SER A 110 6.32 7.40 20.79
CA SER A 110 4.86 7.47 20.65
C SER A 110 4.43 7.72 19.21
N GLY A 111 5.10 8.64 18.49
CA GLY A 111 4.81 8.90 17.08
C GLY A 111 5.12 7.70 16.17
N LEU A 112 6.13 6.89 16.50
CA LEU A 112 6.42 5.64 15.78
C LEU A 112 5.34 4.58 16.00
N GLN A 113 4.81 4.46 17.22
CA GLN A 113 3.70 3.56 17.52
C GLN A 113 2.42 3.97 16.76
N GLU A 114 2.07 5.25 16.79
CA GLU A 114 0.90 5.78 16.07
C GLU A 114 1.04 5.57 14.55
N LEU A 115 2.23 5.77 13.98
CA LEU A 115 2.49 5.49 12.57
C LEU A 115 2.34 4.00 12.24
N GLU A 116 2.72 3.10 13.14
CA GLU A 116 2.57 1.67 12.94
C GLU A 116 1.11 1.22 13.04
N GLU A 117 0.33 1.80 13.96
CA GLU A 117 -1.12 1.60 14.06
C GLU A 117 -1.82 2.11 12.80
N LEU A 118 -1.52 3.32 12.34
CA LEU A 118 -2.05 3.86 11.09
C LEU A 118 -1.66 3.01 9.88
N ARG A 119 -0.44 2.45 9.85
CA ARG A 119 -0.03 1.51 8.79
C ARG A 119 -0.79 0.20 8.85
N LYS A 120 -1.04 -0.35 10.04
CA LYS A 120 -1.84 -1.57 10.23
C LYS A 120 -3.30 -1.32 9.85
N GLU A 121 -3.84 -0.17 10.21
CA GLU A 121 -5.21 0.24 9.87
C GLU A 121 -5.34 0.47 8.37
N ASN A 122 -4.39 1.18 7.75
CA ASN A 122 -4.35 1.37 6.29
C ASN A 122 -4.14 0.04 5.56
N ALA A 123 -3.26 -0.84 6.04
CA ALA A 123 -3.11 -2.19 5.48
C ALA A 123 -4.40 -3.02 5.62
N LYS A 124 -5.13 -2.86 6.73
CA LYS A 124 -6.44 -3.49 6.94
C LYS A 124 -7.49 -2.91 6.00
N TYR A 125 -7.56 -1.59 5.82
CA TYR A 125 -8.44 -0.96 4.84
C TYR A 125 -8.06 -1.37 3.42
N GLN A 126 -6.78 -1.45 3.07
CA GLN A 126 -6.31 -1.93 1.77
C GLN A 126 -6.56 -3.43 1.58
N ALA A 127 -6.54 -4.23 2.65
CA ALA A 127 -6.92 -5.64 2.60
C ALA A 127 -8.44 -5.81 2.48
N ASP A 128 -9.24 -5.06 3.24
CA ASP A 128 -10.71 -5.10 3.18
C ASP A 128 -11.23 -4.50 1.87
N LEU A 129 -10.60 -3.43 1.39
CA LEU A 129 -10.80 -2.90 0.04
C LEU A 129 -10.30 -3.91 -0.97
N GLY A 130 -9.07 -4.42 -0.90
CA GLY A 130 -8.50 -5.39 -1.84
C GLY A 130 -9.24 -6.73 -1.92
N ILE A 131 -9.84 -7.21 -0.83
CA ILE A 131 -10.74 -8.36 -0.80
C ILE A 131 -12.07 -8.03 -1.51
N LYS A 132 -12.47 -6.76 -1.54
CA LYS A 132 -13.66 -6.24 -2.25
C LYS A 132 -13.37 -5.63 -3.64
N THR A 133 -12.12 -5.27 -3.96
CA THR A 133 -11.69 -4.51 -5.15
C THR A 133 -10.66 -5.24 -6.00
N ASN A 134 -10.22 -6.47 -5.63
CA ASN A 134 -9.68 -7.47 -6.57
C ASN A 134 -10.78 -7.98 -7.53
N VAL A 135 -11.55 -7.04 -8.08
CA VAL A 135 -12.38 -7.10 -9.30
C VAL A 135 -11.49 -7.19 -10.54
N GLN A 136 -10.22 -7.60 -10.36
CA GLN A 136 -9.33 -8.09 -11.40
C GLN A 136 -9.15 -9.60 -11.26
N ARG A 137 -10.21 -10.32 -10.87
CA ARG A 137 -10.32 -11.69 -11.39
C ARG A 137 -10.53 -11.53 -12.89
N ASP A 138 -9.61 -12.07 -13.66
CA ASP A 138 -9.86 -12.36 -15.06
C ASP A 138 -10.97 -13.42 -15.13
N ASP A 139 -12.20 -12.99 -14.86
CA ASP A 139 -13.43 -13.79 -14.92
C ASP A 139 -13.69 -14.23 -16.37
N SER A 140 -12.85 -13.86 -17.35
CA SER A 140 -12.92 -14.36 -18.72
C SER A 140 -12.87 -15.90 -18.75
N ALA A 141 -12.08 -16.54 -17.87
CA ALA A 141 -12.02 -17.99 -17.78
C ALA A 141 -13.34 -18.60 -17.28
N GLN A 142 -13.93 -18.02 -16.23
CA GLN A 142 -15.22 -18.47 -15.70
C GLN A 142 -16.35 -18.19 -16.70
N LEU A 143 -16.36 -17.02 -17.34
CA LEU A 143 -17.33 -16.66 -18.37
C LEU A 143 -17.26 -17.62 -19.55
N LYS A 144 -16.06 -18.03 -19.97
CA LYS A 144 -15.90 -19.04 -21.03
C LYS A 144 -16.51 -20.38 -20.61
N GLN A 145 -16.25 -20.83 -19.38
CA GLN A 145 -16.85 -22.07 -18.86
C GLN A 145 -18.37 -21.98 -18.76
N ASP A 146 -18.91 -20.84 -18.31
CA ASP A 146 -20.34 -20.58 -18.24
C ASP A 146 -20.98 -20.63 -19.65
N ILE A 147 -20.31 -20.05 -20.66
CA ILE A 147 -20.76 -20.10 -22.06
C ILE A 147 -20.72 -21.54 -22.61
N GLU A 148 -19.65 -22.30 -22.34
CA GLU A 148 -19.54 -23.70 -22.75
C GLU A 148 -20.64 -24.57 -22.12
N GLN A 149 -20.96 -24.32 -20.85
CA GLN A 149 -22.05 -25.01 -20.16
C GLN A 149 -23.42 -24.61 -20.73
N LEU A 150 -23.64 -23.31 -21.00
CA LEU A 150 -24.83 -22.82 -21.68
C LEU A 150 -25.04 -23.53 -23.02
N GLN A 151 -23.99 -23.65 -23.85
CA GLN A 151 -24.07 -24.35 -25.13
C GLN A 151 -24.52 -25.82 -24.96
N LYS A 152 -24.03 -26.51 -23.93
CA LYS A 152 -24.44 -27.91 -23.61
C LYS A 152 -25.90 -27.97 -23.14
N THR A 153 -26.33 -27.04 -22.31
CA THR A 153 -27.73 -26.96 -21.84
C THR A 153 -28.67 -26.66 -23.00
N LEU A 154 -28.32 -25.70 -23.86
CA LEU A 154 -29.07 -25.36 -25.08
C LEU A 154 -29.19 -26.57 -26.01
N ASP A 155 -28.08 -27.29 -26.24
CA ASP A 155 -28.04 -28.51 -27.04
C ASP A 155 -28.98 -29.61 -26.53
N LYS A 156 -29.04 -29.79 -25.21
CA LYS A 156 -29.97 -30.74 -24.57
C LYS A 156 -31.43 -30.27 -24.63
N TYR A 157 -31.68 -28.98 -24.45
CA TYR A 157 -33.03 -28.40 -24.42
C TYR A 157 -33.75 -28.49 -25.78
N VAL A 158 -33.03 -28.26 -26.88
CA VAL A 158 -33.56 -28.49 -28.24
C VAL A 158 -33.68 -29.98 -28.60
N THR A 159 -33.29 -30.87 -27.67
CA THR A 159 -33.33 -32.33 -27.68
C THR A 159 -32.19 -33.02 -28.44
N THR A 160 -31.91 -34.28 -28.07
CA THR A 160 -31.08 -35.22 -28.84
C THR A 160 -31.81 -35.79 -30.07
N LEU A 161 -33.02 -35.31 -30.39
CA LEU A 161 -33.83 -35.64 -31.57
C LEU A 161 -33.75 -37.12 -32.00
N LYS A 162 -33.92 -38.08 -31.08
CA LYS A 162 -34.12 -39.48 -31.49
C LYS A 162 -35.47 -39.62 -32.19
N SER A 163 -35.47 -40.23 -33.37
CA SER A 163 -36.62 -40.23 -34.30
C SER A 163 -37.90 -40.86 -33.78
N ASN A 164 -37.81 -41.72 -32.78
CA ASN A 164 -38.94 -42.38 -32.14
C ASN A 164 -39.57 -41.56 -31.00
N GLU A 165 -38.91 -40.51 -30.51
CA GLU A 165 -39.30 -39.80 -29.28
C GLU A 165 -39.87 -38.40 -29.54
N VAL A 166 -39.55 -37.83 -30.71
CA VAL A 166 -39.90 -36.45 -31.07
C VAL A 166 -40.47 -36.41 -32.48
N ASP A 167 -41.67 -35.85 -32.62
CA ASP A 167 -42.24 -35.46 -33.90
C ASP A 167 -41.86 -34.00 -34.18
N ILE A 168 -41.40 -33.73 -35.41
CA ILE A 168 -40.92 -32.41 -35.83
C ILE A 168 -41.88 -31.85 -36.87
N ASP A 169 -42.28 -30.60 -36.70
CA ASP A 169 -43.04 -29.84 -37.68
C ASP A 169 -42.07 -29.19 -38.68
N TYR A 170 -41.76 -29.91 -39.76
CA TYR A 170 -40.80 -29.45 -40.77
C TYR A 170 -41.27 -28.22 -41.55
N GLU A 171 -42.59 -27.97 -41.66
CA GLU A 171 -43.13 -26.79 -42.34
C GLU A 171 -42.77 -25.52 -41.56
N LYS A 172 -42.99 -25.55 -40.24
CA LYS A 172 -42.59 -24.44 -39.37
C LYS A 172 -41.08 -24.29 -39.26
N VAL A 173 -40.33 -25.38 -39.21
CA VAL A 173 -38.86 -25.30 -39.23
C VAL A 173 -38.35 -24.69 -40.54
N ASN A 174 -38.95 -25.01 -41.69
CA ASN A 174 -38.60 -24.38 -42.97
C ASN A 174 -38.96 -22.89 -43.00
N THR A 175 -40.09 -22.50 -42.41
CA THR A 175 -40.45 -21.08 -42.23
C THR A 175 -39.41 -20.35 -41.37
N LEU A 176 -38.90 -21.01 -40.33
CA LEU A 176 -37.86 -20.46 -39.47
C LEU A 176 -36.50 -20.38 -40.18
N LEU A 177 -36.15 -21.34 -41.04
CA LEU A 177 -34.97 -21.26 -41.91
C LEU A 177 -35.04 -20.06 -42.86
N GLN A 178 -36.20 -19.82 -43.48
CA GLN A 178 -36.43 -18.65 -44.33
C GLN A 178 -36.25 -17.33 -43.57
N LYS A 179 -36.68 -17.27 -42.29
CA LYS A 179 -36.42 -16.12 -41.42
C LYS A 179 -34.91 -15.85 -41.24
N TYR A 180 -34.09 -16.89 -41.28
CA TYR A 180 -32.63 -16.79 -41.21
C TYR A 180 -31.96 -16.72 -42.59
N GLU A 181 -32.73 -16.42 -43.64
CA GLU A 181 -32.27 -16.28 -45.03
C GLU A 181 -31.58 -17.54 -45.58
N SER A 182 -31.80 -18.70 -44.94
CA SER A 182 -31.31 -19.98 -45.42
C SER A 182 -32.10 -20.40 -46.67
N PRO A 183 -31.43 -20.73 -47.79
CA PRO A 183 -32.09 -21.27 -48.98
C PRO A 183 -32.46 -22.76 -48.84
N THR A 184 -32.00 -23.42 -47.77
CA THR A 184 -32.17 -24.86 -47.59
C THR A 184 -33.61 -25.20 -47.22
N VAL A 185 -34.17 -26.24 -47.86
CA VAL A 185 -35.50 -26.77 -47.55
C VAL A 185 -35.37 -28.19 -47.02
N ILE A 186 -35.85 -28.41 -45.79
CA ILE A 186 -35.85 -29.73 -45.16
C ILE A 186 -37.04 -30.53 -45.66
N ASN A 187 -36.76 -31.65 -46.35
CA ASN A 187 -37.76 -32.62 -46.74
C ASN A 187 -37.97 -33.67 -45.63
N PRO A 188 -39.21 -33.92 -45.17
CA PRO A 188 -39.49 -34.91 -44.12
C PRO A 188 -38.95 -36.32 -44.41
N SER A 189 -38.89 -36.73 -45.67
CA SER A 189 -38.42 -38.06 -46.10
C SER A 189 -36.90 -38.26 -45.99
N LYS A 190 -36.13 -37.17 -45.96
CA LYS A 190 -34.66 -37.15 -45.80
C LYS A 190 -34.26 -36.04 -44.82
N ALA A 191 -34.94 -36.01 -43.69
CA ALA A 191 -34.82 -34.90 -42.74
C ALA A 191 -33.41 -34.76 -42.18
N ASN A 192 -32.81 -33.61 -42.44
CA ASN A 192 -31.52 -33.23 -41.86
C ASN A 192 -31.72 -32.76 -40.41
N ARG A 193 -31.67 -33.70 -39.48
CA ARG A 193 -31.89 -33.41 -38.04
C ARG A 193 -30.82 -32.52 -37.43
N ILE A 194 -29.60 -32.51 -37.98
CA ILE A 194 -28.54 -31.63 -37.50
C ILE A 194 -28.88 -30.17 -37.84
N LEU A 195 -29.33 -29.90 -39.07
CA LEU A 195 -29.81 -28.59 -39.47
C LEU A 195 -31.05 -28.16 -38.65
N VAL A 196 -32.02 -29.06 -38.44
CA VAL A 196 -33.17 -28.77 -37.56
C VAL A 196 -32.69 -28.35 -36.18
N LYS A 197 -31.76 -29.11 -35.59
CA LYS A 197 -31.21 -28.81 -34.26
C LYS A 197 -30.54 -27.44 -34.23
N ALA A 198 -29.66 -27.16 -35.20
CA ALA A 198 -28.96 -25.89 -35.33
C ALA A 198 -29.94 -24.70 -35.43
N THR A 199 -31.00 -24.87 -36.22
CA THR A 199 -32.06 -23.87 -36.41
C THR A 199 -32.81 -23.58 -35.12
N LEU A 200 -33.19 -24.63 -34.39
CA LEU A 200 -33.88 -24.50 -33.11
C LEU A 200 -32.98 -23.92 -32.01
N GLN A 201 -31.67 -24.20 -32.03
CA GLN A 201 -30.71 -23.58 -31.10
C GLN A 201 -30.65 -22.06 -31.26
N ARG A 202 -30.52 -21.58 -32.51
CA ARG A 202 -30.56 -20.13 -32.81
C ARG A 202 -31.85 -19.52 -32.30
N TYR A 203 -32.98 -20.16 -32.62
CA TYR A 203 -34.31 -19.68 -32.21
C TYR A 203 -34.49 -19.55 -30.70
N VAL A 204 -34.14 -20.60 -29.95
CA VAL A 204 -34.25 -20.59 -28.49
C VAL A 204 -33.38 -19.48 -27.90
N LEU A 205 -32.14 -19.34 -28.38
CA LEU A 205 -31.24 -18.31 -27.88
C LEU A 205 -31.76 -16.90 -28.19
N GLU A 206 -32.21 -16.64 -29.43
CA GLU A 206 -32.81 -15.35 -29.82
C GLU A 206 -34.06 -15.01 -28.98
N GLU A 207 -34.94 -15.97 -28.74
CA GLU A 207 -36.16 -15.74 -27.94
C GLU A 207 -35.83 -15.40 -26.49
N ILE A 208 -34.88 -16.11 -25.87
CA ILE A 208 -34.46 -15.79 -24.50
C ILE A 208 -33.80 -14.41 -24.46
N LEU A 209 -32.90 -14.11 -25.39
CA LEU A 209 -32.29 -12.78 -25.50
C LEU A 209 -33.35 -11.68 -25.65
N ARG A 210 -34.41 -11.92 -26.42
CA ARG A 210 -35.54 -11.00 -26.56
C ARG A 210 -36.29 -10.80 -25.25
N TYR A 211 -36.68 -11.88 -24.57
CA TYR A 211 -37.36 -11.79 -23.27
C TYR A 211 -36.52 -11.04 -22.23
N SER A 212 -35.24 -11.37 -22.13
CA SER A 212 -34.32 -10.69 -21.20
C SER A 212 -34.15 -9.22 -21.56
N ASN A 213 -34.03 -8.89 -22.85
CA ASN A 213 -33.93 -7.50 -23.30
C ASN A 213 -35.18 -6.69 -22.96
N GLU A 214 -36.38 -7.27 -23.11
CA GLU A 214 -37.63 -6.64 -22.67
C GLU A 214 -37.61 -6.38 -21.14
N TYR A 215 -37.22 -7.38 -20.35
CA TYR A 215 -37.12 -7.26 -18.89
C TYR A 215 -36.11 -6.17 -18.43
N PHE A 216 -34.96 -6.05 -19.10
CA PHE A 216 -33.92 -5.06 -18.77
C PHE A 216 -34.11 -3.69 -19.44
N LYS A 217 -35.17 -3.49 -20.24
CA LYS A 217 -35.50 -2.21 -20.89
C LYS A 217 -36.66 -1.47 -20.23
N ASP A 218 -37.51 -2.16 -19.47
CA ASP A 218 -38.73 -1.56 -18.95
C ASP A 218 -38.46 -0.60 -17.77
N LEU A 219 -38.31 0.68 -18.09
CA LEU A 219 -37.99 1.78 -17.18
C LEU A 219 -39.19 2.27 -16.36
N ASN A 220 -40.40 1.86 -16.71
CA ASN A 220 -41.64 2.51 -16.28
C ASN A 220 -42.43 1.74 -15.22
N GLN A 221 -41.90 0.63 -14.72
CA GLN A 221 -42.54 -0.05 -13.61
C GLN A 221 -42.08 0.62 -12.33
N GLU A 222 -43.05 1.21 -11.60
CA GLU A 222 -42.87 1.64 -10.20
C GLU A 222 -42.09 0.57 -9.43
N MET A 223 -41.41 0.94 -8.33
CA MET A 223 -40.54 0.09 -7.50
C MET A 223 -41.19 -1.22 -7.00
N ASP A 224 -41.51 -2.14 -7.90
CA ASP A 224 -41.93 -3.50 -7.68
C ASP A 224 -40.63 -4.29 -7.45
N TYR A 225 -40.61 -5.01 -6.34
CA TYR A 225 -39.51 -5.91 -5.98
C TYR A 225 -39.19 -6.92 -7.09
N SER A 226 -40.15 -7.25 -7.96
CA SER A 226 -39.99 -8.14 -9.11
C SER A 226 -39.03 -7.61 -10.19
N TYR A 227 -38.79 -6.30 -10.22
CA TYR A 227 -37.90 -5.61 -11.16
C TYR A 227 -36.68 -4.98 -10.48
N LEU A 228 -36.49 -5.23 -9.17
CA LEU A 228 -35.37 -4.68 -8.42
C LEU A 228 -34.02 -4.94 -9.11
N LEU A 229 -33.83 -6.15 -9.64
CA LEU A 229 -32.63 -6.52 -10.37
C LEU A 229 -32.42 -5.68 -11.62
N ALA A 230 -33.46 -5.56 -12.47
CA ALA A 230 -33.40 -4.76 -13.69
C ALA A 230 -33.15 -3.28 -13.36
N ASN A 231 -33.84 -2.75 -12.35
CA ASN A 231 -33.71 -1.38 -11.89
C ASN A 231 -32.29 -1.05 -11.42
N ILE A 232 -31.66 -1.93 -10.63
CA ILE A 232 -30.26 -1.75 -10.22
C ILE A 232 -29.33 -1.74 -11.45
N ALA A 233 -29.52 -2.70 -12.38
CA ALA A 233 -28.69 -2.80 -13.57
C ALA A 233 -28.80 -1.54 -14.46
N ILE A 234 -30.01 -1.04 -14.69
CA ILE A 234 -30.29 0.17 -15.45
C ILE A 234 -29.66 1.39 -14.78
N LYS A 235 -29.94 1.63 -13.49
CA LYS A 235 -29.40 2.78 -12.76
C LYS A 235 -27.88 2.77 -12.67
N THR A 236 -27.29 1.58 -12.64
CA THR A 236 -25.83 1.42 -12.72
C THR A 236 -25.28 1.88 -14.07
N ARG A 237 -25.94 1.53 -15.18
CA ARG A 237 -25.54 1.99 -16.52
C ARG A 237 -25.67 3.51 -16.63
N GLU A 238 -26.82 4.07 -16.25
CA GLU A 238 -27.04 5.52 -16.24
C GLU A 238 -25.97 6.26 -15.43
N LEU A 239 -25.67 5.79 -14.21
CA LEU A 239 -24.63 6.40 -13.37
C LEU A 239 -23.23 6.25 -13.97
N SER A 240 -22.93 5.11 -14.59
CA SER A 240 -21.64 4.90 -15.26
C SER A 240 -21.45 5.88 -16.42
N ASP A 241 -22.48 6.08 -17.24
CA ASP A 241 -22.45 7.01 -18.38
C ASP A 241 -22.29 8.47 -17.92
N LEU A 242 -22.99 8.86 -16.85
CA LEU A 242 -22.82 10.17 -16.22
C LEU A 242 -21.40 10.37 -15.67
N MET A 243 -20.80 9.33 -15.08
CA MET A 243 -19.43 9.40 -14.56
C MET A 243 -18.38 9.47 -15.67
N ILE A 244 -18.60 8.79 -16.81
CA ILE A 244 -17.76 8.92 -18.00
C ILE A 244 -17.81 10.37 -18.49
N THR A 245 -19.02 10.89 -18.71
CA THR A 245 -19.24 12.29 -19.15
C THR A 245 -18.59 13.29 -18.19
N PHE A 246 -18.75 13.07 -16.87
CA PHE A 246 -18.12 13.90 -15.86
C PHE A 246 -16.58 13.92 -16.00
N SER A 247 -15.98 12.76 -16.21
CA SER A 247 -14.52 12.60 -16.37
C SER A 247 -13.97 13.24 -17.65
N GLU A 248 -14.77 13.30 -18.72
CA GLU A 248 -14.38 13.89 -20.00
C GLU A 248 -14.50 15.42 -19.99
N GLU A 249 -15.56 15.95 -19.37
CA GLU A 249 -15.87 17.38 -19.36
C GLU A 249 -15.08 18.18 -18.30
N HIS A 250 -14.70 17.55 -17.19
CA HIS A 250 -14.02 18.25 -16.09
C HIS A 250 -12.51 18.03 -16.17
N LYS A 251 -11.73 19.12 -16.17
CA LYS A 251 -10.26 19.09 -16.22
C LYS A 251 -9.68 18.48 -14.94
N GLY A 252 -9.51 17.17 -14.92
CA GLY A 252 -8.79 16.40 -13.92
C GLY A 252 -8.19 15.14 -14.55
N ASP A 253 -6.91 14.87 -14.29
CA ASP A 253 -6.19 13.69 -14.80
C ASP A 253 -6.07 12.59 -13.73
N ASP A 254 -6.89 12.66 -12.69
CA ASP A 254 -6.82 11.72 -11.60
C ASP A 254 -7.32 10.33 -12.07
N LYS A 255 -6.45 9.34 -11.89
CA LYS A 255 -6.70 7.96 -12.35
C LYS A 255 -7.90 7.33 -11.67
N VAL A 256 -8.34 7.86 -10.52
CA VAL A 256 -9.46 7.32 -9.74
C VAL A 256 -10.77 7.65 -10.44
N THR A 257 -11.00 8.92 -10.79
CA THR A 257 -12.18 9.38 -11.53
C THR A 257 -12.30 8.67 -12.87
N LEU A 258 -11.19 8.55 -13.62
CA LEU A 258 -11.16 7.85 -14.91
C LEU A 258 -11.51 6.35 -14.81
N ALA A 259 -11.08 5.68 -13.74
CA ALA A 259 -11.35 4.25 -13.54
C ALA A 259 -12.71 3.96 -12.84
N SER A 260 -13.30 4.96 -12.18
CA SER A 260 -14.49 4.79 -11.34
C SER A 260 -15.73 4.26 -12.07
N PRO A 261 -16.10 4.76 -13.27
CA PRO A 261 -17.27 4.23 -13.98
C PRO A 261 -17.14 2.72 -14.25
N ILE A 262 -15.96 2.30 -14.70
CA ILE A 262 -15.66 0.89 -14.97
C ILE A 262 -15.76 0.09 -13.68
N LYS A 263 -15.09 0.51 -12.61
CA LYS A 263 -15.08 -0.24 -11.34
C LYS A 263 -16.44 -0.36 -10.69
N LEU A 264 -17.26 0.70 -10.75
CA LEU A 264 -18.62 0.71 -10.23
C LEU A 264 -19.51 -0.30 -10.99
N ARG A 265 -19.47 -0.25 -12.32
CA ARG A 265 -20.16 -1.19 -13.20
C ARG A 265 -19.77 -2.63 -12.86
N GLN A 266 -18.47 -2.94 -12.86
CA GLN A 266 -17.99 -4.29 -12.59
C GLN A 266 -18.44 -4.82 -11.22
N LEU A 267 -18.33 -3.99 -10.17
CA LEU A 267 -18.73 -4.36 -8.82
C LEU A 267 -20.22 -4.71 -8.72
N ILE A 268 -21.08 -3.85 -9.26
CA ILE A 268 -22.53 -4.05 -9.15
C ILE A 268 -22.96 -5.24 -10.01
N PHE A 269 -22.47 -5.36 -11.25
CA PHE A 269 -22.82 -6.47 -12.12
C PHE A 269 -22.27 -7.82 -11.64
N ASP A 270 -21.13 -7.86 -10.93
CA ASP A 270 -20.67 -9.10 -10.28
C ASP A 270 -21.61 -9.49 -9.12
N ALA A 271 -22.02 -8.52 -8.30
CA ALA A 271 -22.99 -8.77 -7.22
C ALA A 271 -24.33 -9.27 -7.76
N LEU A 272 -24.87 -8.64 -8.81
CA LEU A 272 -26.09 -9.07 -9.49
C LEU A 272 -25.91 -10.44 -10.15
N GLY A 273 -24.78 -10.69 -10.82
CA GLY A 273 -24.49 -11.96 -11.46
C GLY A 273 -24.43 -13.14 -10.48
N ARG A 274 -24.05 -12.90 -9.22
CA ARG A 274 -23.98 -13.94 -8.18
C ARG A 274 -25.30 -14.21 -7.48
N ARG A 275 -26.19 -13.22 -7.38
CA ARG A 275 -27.39 -13.29 -6.53
C ARG A 275 -28.71 -13.05 -7.26
N GLY A 276 -28.64 -12.61 -8.51
CA GLY A 276 -29.73 -11.89 -9.14
C GLY A 276 -30.88 -12.76 -9.63
N PHE A 277 -30.59 -13.88 -10.29
CA PHE A 277 -31.62 -14.79 -10.78
C PHE A 277 -31.60 -16.10 -10.00
N ASN A 278 -32.80 -16.56 -9.65
CA ASN A 278 -33.06 -17.92 -9.23
C ASN A 278 -34.26 -18.46 -10.04
N ASN A 279 -34.47 -19.77 -10.00
CA ASN A 279 -35.50 -20.43 -10.83
C ASN A 279 -36.94 -20.04 -10.44
N ASN A 280 -37.14 -19.36 -9.31
CA ASN A 280 -38.44 -18.89 -8.82
C ASN A 280 -38.71 -17.41 -9.13
N HIS A 281 -37.77 -16.72 -9.78
CA HIS A 281 -37.95 -15.32 -10.16
C HIS A 281 -39.09 -15.19 -11.19
N LEU A 282 -40.02 -14.25 -10.99
CA LEU A 282 -41.25 -14.14 -11.80
C LEU A 282 -40.97 -14.04 -13.31
N PHE A 283 -39.99 -13.21 -13.70
CA PHE A 283 -39.52 -13.15 -15.09
C PHE A 283 -39.09 -14.53 -15.63
N ILE A 284 -38.33 -15.32 -14.86
CA ILE A 284 -37.85 -16.64 -15.30
C ILE A 284 -39.02 -17.60 -15.49
N LEU A 285 -40.00 -17.58 -14.58
CA LEU A 285 -41.19 -18.41 -14.69
C LEU A 285 -42.05 -18.06 -15.90
N ASP A 286 -42.27 -16.76 -16.15
CA ASP A 286 -43.04 -16.31 -17.31
C ASP A 286 -42.31 -16.60 -18.63
N ALA A 287 -41.01 -16.33 -18.69
CA ALA A 287 -40.17 -16.65 -19.85
C ALA A 287 -40.11 -18.16 -20.11
N LYS A 288 -40.01 -19.02 -19.08
CA LYS A 288 -40.05 -20.49 -19.23
C LYS A 288 -41.35 -20.92 -19.89
N ARG A 289 -42.48 -20.43 -19.39
CA ARG A 289 -43.81 -20.75 -19.93
C ARG A 289 -43.93 -20.32 -21.40
N LYS A 290 -43.50 -19.11 -21.74
CA LYS A 290 -43.51 -18.59 -23.12
C LYS A 290 -42.61 -19.43 -24.03
N LEU A 291 -41.37 -19.70 -23.61
CA LEU A 291 -40.38 -20.46 -24.38
C LEU A 291 -40.84 -21.90 -24.65
N ASN A 292 -41.30 -22.63 -23.61
CA ASN A 292 -41.78 -24.01 -23.77
C ASN A 292 -43.00 -24.06 -24.70
N LYS A 293 -43.94 -23.11 -24.56
CA LYS A 293 -45.08 -23.00 -25.48
C LYS A 293 -44.62 -22.80 -26.92
N SER A 294 -43.68 -21.89 -27.13
CA SER A 294 -43.12 -21.58 -28.46
C SER A 294 -42.41 -22.78 -29.07
N MET A 295 -41.61 -23.51 -28.29
CA MET A 295 -40.90 -24.70 -28.74
C MET A 295 -41.83 -25.85 -29.14
N ASN A 296 -42.98 -25.96 -28.47
CA ASN A 296 -43.99 -26.96 -28.79
C ASN A 296 -44.67 -26.70 -30.16
N GLU A 297 -44.46 -25.54 -30.77
CA GLU A 297 -44.90 -25.29 -32.14
C GLU A 297 -44.05 -26.03 -33.17
N TYR A 298 -42.74 -26.20 -32.91
CA TYR A 298 -41.79 -26.82 -33.85
C TYR A 298 -41.59 -28.31 -33.60
N ARG A 299 -41.84 -28.78 -32.39
CA ARG A 299 -41.64 -30.17 -32.00
C ARG A 299 -42.65 -30.65 -30.95
N SER A 300 -43.01 -31.92 -31.01
CA SER A 300 -43.81 -32.61 -29.98
C SER A 300 -43.01 -33.76 -29.38
N ILE A 301 -42.84 -33.77 -28.05
CA ILE A 301 -42.20 -34.87 -27.32
C ILE A 301 -43.28 -35.85 -26.88
N LYS A 302 -43.17 -37.11 -27.29
CA LYS A 302 -44.19 -38.15 -27.03
C LYS A 302 -44.21 -38.64 -25.58
N ASP A 303 -43.03 -38.72 -24.96
CA ASP A 303 -42.89 -39.21 -23.59
C ASP A 303 -43.03 -38.06 -22.59
N GLU A 304 -44.07 -38.11 -21.76
CA GLU A 304 -44.40 -37.01 -20.84
C GLU A 304 -43.31 -36.80 -19.78
N THR A 305 -42.62 -37.86 -19.34
CA THR A 305 -41.53 -37.74 -18.35
C THR A 305 -40.33 -36.99 -18.96
N LYS A 306 -39.95 -37.34 -20.19
CA LYS A 306 -38.88 -36.66 -20.93
C LYS A 306 -39.27 -35.22 -21.27
N LYS A 307 -40.53 -35.00 -21.65
CA LYS A 307 -41.06 -33.67 -21.91
C LYS A 307 -40.91 -32.79 -20.67
N GLN A 308 -41.38 -33.26 -19.51
CA GLN A 308 -41.25 -32.54 -18.25
C GLN A 308 -39.77 -32.24 -17.93
N ASN A 309 -38.89 -33.25 -18.04
CA ASN A 309 -37.46 -33.08 -17.79
C ASN A 309 -36.83 -32.01 -18.69
N ILE A 310 -37.18 -31.99 -19.98
CA ILE A 310 -36.67 -30.99 -20.94
C ILE A 310 -37.27 -29.61 -20.67
N GLU A 311 -38.58 -29.54 -20.42
CA GLU A 311 -39.26 -28.29 -20.11
C GLU A 311 -38.75 -27.66 -18.81
N ASP A 312 -38.32 -28.48 -17.84
CA ASP A 312 -37.74 -28.01 -16.58
C ASP A 312 -36.35 -27.39 -16.74
N MET A 313 -35.58 -27.82 -17.74
CA MET A 313 -34.31 -27.15 -18.11
C MET A 313 -34.52 -25.70 -18.60
N GLY A 314 -35.74 -25.32 -18.97
CA GLY A 314 -36.06 -23.98 -19.45
C GLY A 314 -35.69 -22.88 -18.45
N SER A 315 -35.95 -23.09 -17.15
CA SER A 315 -35.59 -22.11 -16.11
C SER A 315 -34.09 -21.88 -16.04
N ASP A 316 -33.32 -22.96 -16.01
CA ASP A 316 -31.85 -22.89 -15.94
C ASP A 316 -31.28 -22.22 -17.20
N LEU A 317 -31.79 -22.59 -18.37
CA LEU A 317 -31.36 -22.01 -19.64
C LEU A 317 -31.62 -20.51 -19.70
N ILE A 318 -32.81 -20.06 -19.30
CA ILE A 318 -33.17 -18.63 -19.27
C ILE A 318 -32.33 -17.87 -18.25
N CYS A 319 -32.12 -18.47 -17.08
CA CYS A 319 -31.27 -17.90 -16.03
C CYS A 319 -29.83 -17.73 -16.52
N ASP A 320 -29.26 -18.75 -17.16
CA ASP A 320 -27.90 -18.74 -17.68
C ASP A 320 -27.72 -17.71 -18.79
N VAL A 321 -28.61 -17.66 -19.79
CA VAL A 321 -28.55 -16.64 -20.86
C VAL A 321 -28.69 -15.23 -20.27
N SER A 322 -29.68 -15.00 -19.40
CA SER A 322 -29.89 -13.68 -18.79
C SER A 322 -28.68 -13.25 -17.96
N ARG A 323 -28.14 -14.16 -17.15
CA ARG A 323 -26.98 -13.91 -16.32
C ARG A 323 -25.72 -13.66 -17.14
N ILE A 324 -25.48 -14.44 -18.20
CA ILE A 324 -24.29 -14.29 -19.04
C ILE A 324 -24.33 -12.97 -19.81
N PHE A 325 -25.37 -12.75 -20.61
CA PHE A 325 -25.42 -11.67 -21.59
C PHE A 325 -25.78 -10.31 -20.97
N PHE A 326 -26.61 -10.28 -19.93
CA PHE A 326 -27.10 -9.02 -19.35
C PHE A 326 -26.39 -8.63 -18.06
N LEU A 327 -25.67 -9.56 -17.40
CA LEU A 327 -24.94 -9.29 -16.16
C LEU A 327 -23.43 -9.53 -16.30
N ARG A 328 -22.98 -10.76 -16.58
CA ARG A 328 -21.56 -11.14 -16.59
C ARG A 328 -20.76 -10.42 -17.67
N PHE A 329 -21.34 -10.13 -18.83
CA PHE A 329 -20.68 -9.30 -19.85
C PHE A 329 -20.30 -7.92 -19.30
N TYR A 330 -21.15 -7.35 -18.45
CA TYR A 330 -20.91 -6.06 -17.80
C TYR A 330 -19.98 -6.16 -16.57
N VAL A 331 -19.37 -7.30 -16.30
CA VAL A 331 -18.23 -7.42 -15.37
C VAL A 331 -16.90 -7.32 -16.12
N GLN A 332 -16.91 -7.56 -17.42
CA GLN A 332 -15.71 -7.59 -18.24
C GLN A 332 -15.29 -6.18 -18.68
N GLU A 333 -14.00 -6.04 -18.99
CA GLU A 333 -13.40 -4.86 -19.62
C GLU A 333 -12.40 -5.32 -20.71
N PRO A 334 -12.56 -4.93 -21.98
CA PRO A 334 -13.77 -4.35 -22.59
C PRO A 334 -15.01 -5.27 -22.45
N ILE A 335 -16.20 -4.68 -22.59
CA ILE A 335 -17.48 -5.41 -22.55
C ILE A 335 -17.59 -6.30 -23.80
N PRO A 336 -17.79 -7.63 -23.65
CA PRO A 336 -17.99 -8.52 -24.78
C PRO A 336 -19.25 -8.19 -25.57
N THR A 337 -19.16 -8.41 -26.87
CA THR A 337 -20.28 -8.37 -27.81
C THR A 337 -20.49 -9.75 -28.42
N TYR A 338 -21.64 -9.97 -29.02
CA TYR A 338 -21.94 -11.20 -29.76
C TYR A 338 -22.49 -10.89 -31.14
N TYR A 339 -22.29 -11.81 -32.09
CA TYR A 339 -22.73 -11.67 -33.47
C TYR A 339 -23.17 -13.03 -34.04
N PHE A 340 -24.30 -13.06 -34.72
CA PHE A 340 -24.74 -14.22 -35.49
C PHE A 340 -24.36 -14.00 -36.95
N TYR A 341 -23.69 -14.98 -37.56
CA TYR A 341 -23.41 -14.93 -38.99
C TYR A 341 -24.67 -15.28 -39.77
N GLU A 342 -24.98 -14.49 -40.80
CA GLU A 342 -26.13 -14.75 -41.67
C GLU A 342 -25.80 -15.75 -42.77
N SER A 343 -26.85 -16.33 -43.38
CA SER A 343 -26.68 -17.27 -44.49
C SER A 343 -25.87 -16.63 -45.63
N GLY A 344 -25.00 -17.42 -46.27
CA GLY A 344 -24.14 -16.98 -47.36
C GLY A 344 -22.82 -16.32 -46.94
N HIS A 345 -22.57 -16.08 -45.64
CA HIS A 345 -21.26 -15.61 -45.20
C HIS A 345 -20.16 -16.67 -45.45
N GLU A 346 -18.97 -16.22 -45.82
CA GLU A 346 -17.79 -17.08 -45.96
C GLU A 346 -17.39 -17.70 -44.61
N ILE A 347 -16.98 -18.97 -44.65
CA ILE A 347 -16.53 -19.68 -43.45
C ILE A 347 -15.11 -19.27 -43.08
N ASN A 348 -14.94 -18.89 -41.81
CA ASN A 348 -13.63 -18.59 -41.23
C ASN A 348 -13.36 -19.52 -40.04
N GLU A 349 -12.52 -20.53 -40.24
CA GLU A 349 -12.18 -21.55 -39.25
C GLU A 349 -11.55 -21.00 -37.96
N LYS A 350 -11.01 -19.78 -37.97
CA LYS A 350 -10.47 -19.15 -36.75
C LYS A 350 -11.54 -18.52 -35.87
N LEU A 351 -12.76 -18.35 -36.41
CA LEU A 351 -13.87 -17.64 -35.77
C LEU A 351 -15.13 -18.51 -35.64
N MET A 352 -15.14 -19.64 -36.35
CA MET A 352 -16.30 -20.50 -36.54
C MET A 352 -15.92 -21.96 -36.32
N ASN A 353 -16.79 -22.67 -35.62
CA ASN A 353 -16.76 -24.10 -35.40
C ASN A 353 -17.87 -24.75 -36.25
N LEU A 354 -17.47 -25.61 -37.18
CA LEU A 354 -18.41 -26.29 -38.08
C LEU A 354 -19.09 -27.46 -37.38
N VAL A 355 -20.42 -27.51 -37.45
CA VAL A 355 -21.24 -28.56 -36.87
C VAL A 355 -21.86 -29.39 -37.99
N GLY A 356 -21.70 -30.71 -37.91
CA GLY A 356 -22.36 -31.64 -38.83
C GLY A 356 -21.61 -31.93 -40.13
N THR A 357 -20.33 -31.56 -40.23
CA THR A 357 -19.44 -31.92 -41.33
C THR A 357 -18.60 -33.15 -40.99
N SER A 358 -18.40 -34.05 -41.96
CA SER A 358 -17.27 -34.99 -41.97
C SER A 358 -16.01 -34.30 -42.50
N GLU A 359 -14.83 -34.75 -42.11
CA GLU A 359 -13.51 -34.09 -42.29
C GLU A 359 -13.05 -33.83 -43.74
N GLU A 360 -13.87 -34.05 -44.77
CA GLU A 360 -13.48 -33.91 -46.17
C GLU A 360 -14.65 -33.31 -46.97
N CYS A 361 -14.59 -32.00 -47.24
CA CYS A 361 -15.44 -31.34 -48.23
C CYS A 361 -14.54 -30.43 -49.06
N ASP A 362 -14.23 -30.84 -50.30
CA ASP A 362 -13.43 -30.08 -51.27
C ASP A 362 -14.23 -28.91 -51.92
N GLU A 363 -15.44 -28.65 -51.46
CA GLU A 363 -16.33 -27.63 -51.99
C GLU A 363 -16.26 -26.34 -51.17
N GLU A 364 -16.38 -25.19 -51.83
CA GLU A 364 -16.57 -23.89 -51.18
C GLU A 364 -17.87 -23.92 -50.38
N MET A 365 -17.72 -23.85 -49.05
CA MET A 365 -18.80 -23.90 -48.09
C MET A 365 -19.05 -22.50 -47.52
N VAL A 366 -20.32 -22.16 -47.38
CA VAL A 366 -20.79 -20.92 -46.76
C VAL A 366 -21.67 -21.23 -45.56
N VAL A 367 -21.88 -20.24 -44.70
CA VAL A 367 -22.83 -20.33 -43.59
C VAL A 367 -24.22 -20.63 -44.15
N ASP A 368 -24.86 -21.69 -43.65
CA ASP A 368 -26.30 -21.88 -43.84
C ASP A 368 -27.05 -21.29 -42.65
N VAL A 369 -26.72 -21.77 -41.44
CA VAL A 369 -27.32 -21.34 -40.18
C VAL A 369 -26.24 -21.21 -39.10
N CYS A 370 -26.21 -20.06 -38.43
CA CYS A 370 -25.43 -19.87 -37.21
C CYS A 370 -26.25 -20.28 -35.98
N SER A 371 -25.97 -21.45 -35.40
CA SER A 371 -26.72 -22.00 -34.26
C SER A 371 -26.37 -21.36 -32.92
N PHE A 372 -25.16 -20.79 -32.83
CA PHE A 372 -24.68 -20.07 -31.66
C PHE A 372 -23.75 -18.95 -32.12
N SER A 373 -23.92 -17.75 -31.57
CA SER A 373 -23.15 -16.57 -31.95
C SER A 373 -21.68 -16.66 -31.55
N ILE A 374 -20.84 -15.94 -32.30
CA ILE A 374 -19.48 -15.65 -31.82
C ILE A 374 -19.60 -14.68 -30.64
N ILE A 375 -18.79 -14.88 -29.61
CA ILE A 375 -18.74 -13.99 -28.43
C ILE A 375 -17.29 -13.58 -28.22
N GLY A 376 -17.04 -12.28 -28.08
CA GLY A 376 -15.70 -11.77 -27.86
C GLY A 376 -15.64 -10.30 -27.54
N LYS A 377 -14.44 -9.82 -27.24
CA LYS A 377 -14.12 -8.41 -27.00
C LYS A 377 -13.55 -7.82 -28.27
N ASP A 378 -13.93 -6.58 -28.59
CA ASP A 378 -13.46 -5.83 -29.76
C ASP A 378 -13.60 -6.61 -31.08
N LEU A 379 -14.75 -7.27 -31.30
CA LEU A 379 -14.97 -8.14 -32.47
C LEU A 379 -14.74 -7.41 -33.81
N ASN A 380 -15.00 -6.10 -33.85
CA ASN A 380 -14.85 -5.28 -35.04
C ASN A 380 -13.40 -4.85 -35.34
N ASP A 381 -12.46 -5.03 -34.41
CA ASP A 381 -11.04 -4.67 -34.59
C ASP A 381 -10.18 -5.95 -34.63
N PRO A 382 -9.78 -6.45 -35.82
CA PRO A 382 -8.96 -7.65 -35.95
C PRO A 382 -7.65 -7.62 -35.14
N SER A 383 -7.09 -6.43 -34.84
CA SER A 383 -5.82 -6.29 -34.12
C SER A 383 -5.97 -6.40 -32.60
N LYS A 384 -7.17 -6.10 -32.07
CA LYS A 384 -7.47 -6.15 -30.62
C LYS A 384 -8.41 -7.27 -30.23
N ARG A 385 -9.08 -7.88 -31.22
CA ARG A 385 -10.09 -8.91 -31.05
C ARG A 385 -9.63 -10.03 -30.12
N ARG A 386 -10.48 -10.35 -29.14
CA ARG A 386 -10.30 -11.52 -28.27
C ARG A 386 -11.57 -12.37 -28.31
N ILE A 387 -11.44 -13.56 -28.87
CA ILE A 387 -12.55 -14.52 -28.94
C ILE A 387 -12.69 -15.24 -27.60
N LEU A 388 -13.89 -15.21 -27.04
CA LEU A 388 -14.25 -15.99 -25.85
C LEU A 388 -14.87 -17.33 -26.28
N THR A 389 -15.72 -17.30 -27.30
CA THR A 389 -16.29 -18.49 -27.93
C THR A 389 -16.42 -18.27 -29.44
N GLU A 390 -16.14 -19.29 -30.22
CA GLU A 390 -16.36 -19.32 -31.67
C GLU A 390 -17.86 -19.43 -31.96
N ALA A 391 -18.29 -18.92 -33.11
CA ALA A 391 -19.65 -19.19 -33.60
C ALA A 391 -19.80 -20.68 -33.94
N LYS A 392 -20.98 -21.25 -33.71
CA LYS A 392 -21.31 -22.60 -34.21
C LYS A 392 -22.10 -22.47 -35.51
N ILE A 393 -21.56 -23.05 -36.57
CA ILE A 393 -22.08 -22.91 -37.93
C ILE A 393 -22.50 -24.27 -38.46
N TYR A 394 -23.72 -24.34 -38.99
CA TYR A 394 -24.10 -25.39 -39.92
C TYR A 394 -23.79 -24.89 -41.34
N PRO A 395 -22.89 -25.56 -42.08
CA PRO A 395 -22.49 -25.12 -43.41
C PRO A 395 -23.37 -25.70 -44.52
N ARG A 396 -23.39 -25.04 -45.67
CA ARG A 396 -23.92 -25.56 -46.94
C ARG A 396 -22.94 -25.28 -48.07
N SER A 397 -23.01 -26.09 -49.12
CA SER A 397 -22.27 -25.83 -50.36
C SER A 397 -22.84 -24.57 -51.02
N GLU A 398 -21.94 -23.69 -51.47
CA GLU A 398 -22.32 -22.44 -52.14
C GLU A 398 -23.05 -22.71 -53.46
N LYS A 399 -22.73 -23.83 -54.11
CA LYS A 399 -23.23 -24.21 -55.45
C LYS A 399 -24.66 -24.76 -55.46
N VAL A 400 -25.33 -24.91 -54.31
CA VAL A 400 -26.68 -25.51 -54.21
C VAL A 400 -27.80 -24.54 -54.62
N VAL A 401 -27.47 -23.32 -55.06
CA VAL A 401 -28.46 -22.41 -55.65
C VAL A 401 -28.67 -22.74 -57.14
N GLN A 402 -29.44 -23.80 -57.44
CA GLN A 402 -30.11 -24.00 -58.73
C GLN A 402 -31.54 -24.51 -58.55
#